data_AF-A0A9P9T1H2-F1
#
_entry.id   AF-A0A9P9T1H2-F1
#
_cell.length_a   1.000
_cell.length_b   1.000
_cell.length_c   1.000
_cell.angle_alpha   90.00
_cell.angle_beta   90.00
_cell.angle_gamma   90.00
#
_symmetry.space_group_name_H-M   'P 1'
#
loop_
_entity.id
_entity.type
_entity.pdbx_description
1 polymer ?
#
loop_
_entity_poly.entity_id
_entity_poly.type
_entity_poly.pdbx_seq_one_letter_code
_entity_poly.pdbx_strand_id
1 'polypeptide(L)'
;MIVLAYLISAPLSASEEVSAHDRPIRIFFGSRTTDEGDEEHLKQFSDILLDLEKEETFDVLHKRLPFEWDDKEKCDTYHALWTFDTLNDVLRYTSANRCSQIPLGLLRERAVSQANMEPLGGPLPVPLEHALHSETPYWRPHARVDGRMRAFAHRLLRDFHHQWRHILRNNYNSVTLRVLSRAIIRLSTLDFEVHENTGGHGLRGVHVWITQLPSWEPFEADIVRVGTVWVVLCQDIQNGLSIAQHHVALREIGATENPSTKTSGEAHAQYMILSVKHIMLCHAANRDTLKHTAPEPLFNGDFGTGPPSDLALDYLTWATASARPSILTIIQALPVEAQDMILNYSSVGTVLAAKLGCMLGLGSPFSWKDGPLKVTLEERYVIRPSGSSVESQVWFGEQKSGIFYLARTE
;
A
#
# COMPACT_ATOMS: atom_id res chain seq x y z
N MET A 1 -4.19 26.92 -12.14
CA MET A 1 -3.80 26.97 -10.72
C MET A 1 -3.48 25.59 -10.17
N ILE A 2 -2.18 25.33 -10.14
CA ILE A 2 -1.50 24.22 -9.49
C ILE A 2 -1.00 24.79 -8.16
N VAL A 3 -1.30 24.16 -7.03
CA VAL A 3 -0.65 24.52 -5.76
C VAL A 3 0.52 23.57 -5.57
N LEU A 4 1.69 24.07 -5.19
CA LEU A 4 2.87 23.27 -4.87
C LEU A 4 3.21 23.43 -3.41
N ALA A 5 3.61 22.32 -2.78
CA ALA A 5 4.11 22.30 -1.42
C ALA A 5 5.62 22.09 -1.42
N TYR A 6 6.28 22.79 -0.51
CA TYR A 6 7.73 22.75 -0.34
C TYR A 6 8.06 22.43 1.10
N LEU A 7 8.91 21.43 1.29
CA LEU A 7 9.45 21.05 2.59
C LEU A 7 10.95 21.25 2.56
N ILE A 8 11.49 22.01 3.52
CA ILE A 8 12.93 22.11 3.73
C ILE A 8 13.24 21.60 5.13
N SER A 9 14.08 20.56 5.22
CA SER A 9 14.64 20.10 6.50
C SER A 9 15.92 20.87 6.82
N ALA A 10 16.12 21.24 8.08
CA ALA A 10 17.39 21.79 8.57
C ALA A 10 17.73 21.32 9.99
N PRO A 11 19.01 21.08 10.30
CA PRO A 11 19.45 20.89 11.67
C PRO A 11 19.38 22.23 12.43
N LEU A 12 18.94 22.19 13.69
CA LEU A 12 18.94 23.36 14.58
C LEU A 12 20.35 24.00 14.67
N SER A 13 20.43 25.30 14.42
CA SER A 13 21.67 26.09 14.45
C SER A 13 22.33 26.03 15.84
N ALA A 14 23.67 26.06 15.84
CA ALA A 14 24.51 25.95 17.02
C ALA A 14 24.33 27.14 17.98
N SER A 15 23.53 26.97 19.03
CA SER A 15 23.57 27.88 20.19
C SER A 15 23.60 27.16 21.54
N GLU A 16 23.35 25.85 21.62
CA GLU A 16 23.46 25.12 22.89
C GLU A 16 24.07 23.73 22.67
N GLU A 17 24.94 23.34 23.60
CA GLU A 17 25.78 22.14 23.61
C GLU A 17 24.96 20.84 23.63
N VAL A 18 24.40 20.46 22.48
CA VAL A 18 23.82 19.13 22.27
C VAL A 18 24.57 18.43 21.14
N SER A 19 24.96 17.18 21.40
CA SER A 19 25.66 16.30 20.48
C SER A 19 25.00 16.32 19.09
N ALA A 20 25.84 16.31 18.03
CA ALA A 20 25.39 16.41 16.64
C ALA A 20 24.40 15.31 16.21
N HIS A 21 24.25 14.24 16.99
CA HIS A 21 23.37 13.12 16.69
C HIS A 21 21.94 13.24 17.25
N ASP A 22 21.66 14.24 18.10
CA ASP A 22 20.36 14.39 18.80
C ASP A 22 19.64 15.72 18.51
N ARG A 23 20.01 16.41 17.42
CA ARG A 23 19.38 17.70 17.09
C ARG A 23 17.98 17.48 16.48
N PRO A 24 16.93 18.16 16.99
CA PRO A 24 15.62 18.11 16.35
C PRO A 24 15.70 18.68 14.93
N ILE A 25 15.13 17.97 13.96
CA ILE A 25 15.00 18.44 12.59
C ILE A 25 13.83 19.43 12.55
N ARG A 26 14.07 20.66 12.11
CA ARG A 26 12.98 21.59 11.76
C ARG A 26 12.57 21.38 10.31
N ILE A 27 11.26 21.35 10.08
CA ILE A 27 10.66 21.23 8.76
C ILE A 27 9.91 22.53 8.48
N PHE A 28 10.32 23.24 7.44
CA PHE A 28 9.66 24.46 6.99
C PHE A 28 8.72 24.13 5.84
N PHE A 29 7.52 24.70 5.90
CA PHE A 29 6.48 24.51 4.92
C PHE A 29 6.26 25.78 4.09
N GLY A 30 6.35 25.66 2.76
CA GLY A 30 6.02 26.72 1.83
C GLY A 30 4.95 26.26 0.84
N SER A 31 4.04 27.14 0.45
CA SER A 31 3.12 26.85 -0.66
C SER A 31 3.02 27.98 -1.66
N ARG A 32 2.86 27.62 -2.94
CA ARG A 32 2.65 28.59 -4.02
C ARG A 32 1.61 28.08 -5.00
N THR A 33 0.71 28.97 -5.35
CA THR A 33 -0.26 28.77 -6.43
C THR A 33 0.31 29.35 -7.71
N THR A 34 0.42 28.54 -8.75
CA THR A 34 1.11 28.87 -10.00
C THR A 34 0.44 28.20 -11.20
N ASP A 35 0.71 28.74 -12.39
CA ASP A 35 0.37 28.11 -13.67
C ASP A 35 1.63 27.55 -14.37
N GLU A 36 2.80 27.71 -13.75
CA GLU A 36 4.07 27.09 -14.17
C GLU A 36 4.00 25.56 -13.96
N GLY A 37 4.65 24.81 -14.86
CA GLY A 37 4.73 23.36 -14.77
C GLY A 37 5.86 22.90 -13.83
N ASP A 38 5.85 21.60 -13.53
CA ASP A 38 6.82 21.00 -12.60
C ASP A 38 8.27 21.06 -13.14
N GLU A 39 8.49 21.15 -14.47
CA GLU A 39 9.82 21.32 -15.07
C GLU A 39 10.35 22.75 -14.90
N GLU A 40 9.50 23.76 -15.05
CA GLU A 40 9.86 25.15 -14.82
C GLU A 40 10.31 25.37 -13.36
N HIS A 41 9.65 24.70 -12.41
CA HIS A 41 10.06 24.73 -11.01
C HIS A 41 11.41 24.05 -10.76
N LEU A 42 11.64 22.87 -11.34
CA LEU A 42 12.92 22.19 -11.22
C LEU A 42 14.06 23.06 -11.78
N LYS A 43 13.82 23.72 -12.91
CA LYS A 43 14.77 24.67 -13.49
C LYS A 43 15.05 25.85 -12.56
N GLN A 44 14.03 26.44 -11.95
CA GLN A 44 14.19 27.50 -10.94
C GLN A 44 15.05 27.03 -9.76
N PHE A 45 14.88 25.79 -9.28
CA PHE A 45 15.72 25.26 -8.20
C PHE A 45 17.16 25.11 -8.62
N SER A 46 17.40 24.61 -9.83
CA SER A 46 18.75 24.52 -10.38
C SER A 46 19.40 25.90 -10.53
N ASP A 47 18.67 26.89 -11.06
CA ASP A 47 19.17 28.26 -11.21
C ASP A 47 19.49 28.94 -9.85
N ILE A 48 18.76 28.58 -8.78
CA ILE A 48 19.01 29.07 -7.42
C ILE A 48 20.26 28.41 -6.80
N LEU A 49 20.46 27.12 -7.06
CA LEU A 49 21.48 26.29 -6.44
C LEU A 49 22.80 26.18 -7.23
N LEU A 50 22.82 26.60 -8.49
CA LEU A 50 24.01 26.52 -9.34
C LEU A 50 25.21 27.20 -8.66
N ASP A 51 26.36 26.53 -8.67
CA ASP A 51 27.63 26.99 -8.08
C ASP A 51 27.58 27.26 -6.56
N LEU A 52 26.59 26.71 -5.86
CA LEU A 52 26.44 26.88 -4.41
C LEU A 52 27.18 25.80 -3.61
N GLU A 53 27.73 26.16 -2.46
CA GLU A 53 28.23 25.20 -1.46
C GLU A 53 27.08 24.47 -0.75
N LYS A 54 27.37 23.27 -0.20
CA LYS A 54 26.35 22.44 0.45
C LYS A 54 25.79 23.13 1.69
N GLU A 55 26.67 23.76 2.45
CA GLU A 55 26.41 24.42 3.72
C GLU A 55 25.48 25.62 3.57
N GLU A 56 25.50 26.29 2.42
CA GLU A 56 24.67 27.47 2.11
C GLU A 56 23.30 27.10 1.53
N THR A 57 23.09 25.83 1.19
CA THR A 57 21.89 25.35 0.46
C THR A 57 20.59 25.71 1.19
N PHE A 58 20.54 25.54 2.50
CA PHE A 58 19.36 25.87 3.29
C PHE A 58 19.05 27.38 3.25
N ASP A 59 20.03 28.21 3.61
CA ASP A 59 19.84 29.66 3.74
C ASP A 59 19.43 30.29 2.41
N VAL A 60 20.03 29.81 1.32
CA VAL A 60 19.72 30.29 -0.04
C VAL A 60 18.32 29.85 -0.49
N LEU A 61 17.93 28.60 -0.27
CA LEU A 61 16.59 28.14 -0.61
C LEU A 61 15.54 28.88 0.22
N HIS A 62 15.75 29.00 1.53
CA HIS A 62 14.82 29.69 2.43
C HIS A 62 14.65 31.17 2.03
N LYS A 63 15.71 31.84 1.58
CA LYS A 63 15.67 33.27 1.21
C LYS A 63 15.22 33.55 -0.22
N ARG A 64 15.63 32.74 -1.20
CA ARG A 64 15.43 33.03 -2.63
C ARG A 64 14.16 32.43 -3.19
N LEU A 65 13.60 31.40 -2.56
CA LEU A 65 12.30 30.88 -2.96
C LEU A 65 11.19 31.86 -2.54
N PRO A 66 10.23 32.17 -3.43
CA PRO A 66 9.19 33.17 -3.17
C PRO A 66 8.06 32.59 -2.29
N PHE A 67 8.41 32.03 -1.13
CA PHE A 67 7.48 31.40 -0.20
C PHE A 67 7.48 32.12 1.14
N GLU A 68 6.30 32.29 1.71
CA GLU A 68 6.17 32.53 3.15
C GLU A 68 6.31 31.18 3.83
N TRP A 69 7.48 30.95 4.44
CA TRP A 69 7.75 29.74 5.20
C TRP A 69 6.97 29.76 6.52
N ASP A 70 6.21 28.69 6.76
CA ASP A 70 5.49 28.46 8.00
C ASP A 70 5.99 27.18 8.66
N ASP A 71 5.95 27.15 9.98
CA ASP A 71 6.22 25.96 10.79
C ASP A 71 4.98 25.03 10.86
N LYS A 72 3.86 25.43 10.26
CA LYS A 72 2.60 24.69 10.23
C LYS A 72 2.11 24.47 8.79
N GLU A 73 1.73 23.22 8.48
CA GLU A 73 1.08 22.87 7.22
C GLU A 73 -0.27 23.60 7.12
N LYS A 74 -0.43 24.45 6.09
CA LYS A 74 -1.59 25.36 5.97
C LYS A 74 -2.57 25.01 4.85
N CYS A 75 -2.21 24.15 3.92
CA CYS A 75 -3.08 23.86 2.78
C CYS A 75 -3.14 22.36 2.48
N ASP A 76 -4.32 21.92 2.08
CA ASP A 76 -4.67 20.51 1.94
C ASP A 76 -4.69 20.07 0.45
N THR A 77 -4.33 20.96 -0.49
CA THR A 77 -4.60 20.77 -1.94
C THR A 77 -3.48 21.24 -2.89
N TYR A 78 -2.32 20.58 -2.86
CA TYR A 78 -1.22 20.63 -3.83
C TYR A 78 -1.20 19.56 -4.96
N HIS A 79 -0.86 19.96 -6.18
CA HIS A 79 -0.62 19.05 -7.30
C HIS A 79 0.65 18.18 -7.11
N ALA A 80 1.70 18.78 -6.56
CA ALA A 80 2.96 18.12 -6.29
C ALA A 80 3.62 18.68 -5.03
N LEU A 81 4.42 17.84 -4.40
CA LEU A 81 5.20 18.09 -3.20
C LEU A 81 6.68 17.96 -3.56
N TRP A 82 7.43 19.03 -3.31
CA TRP A 82 8.88 19.08 -3.44
C TRP A 82 9.50 19.08 -2.04
N THR A 83 10.41 18.16 -1.78
CA THR A 83 11.06 18.02 -0.47
C THR A 83 12.56 18.16 -0.64
N PHE A 84 13.12 19.24 -0.12
CA PHE A 84 14.54 19.47 0.01
C PHE A 84 15.02 18.86 1.31
N ASP A 85 15.58 17.65 1.21
CA ASP A 85 16.24 16.98 2.31
C ASP A 85 17.70 17.41 2.35
N THR A 86 17.98 18.53 3.03
CA THR A 86 19.35 19.08 3.09
C THR A 86 20.31 18.18 3.86
N LEU A 87 19.80 17.36 4.78
CA LEU A 87 20.57 16.41 5.57
C LEU A 87 21.11 15.29 4.70
N ASN A 88 20.22 14.66 3.93
CA ASN A 88 20.60 13.59 3.00
C ASN A 88 21.07 14.12 1.63
N ASP A 89 21.04 15.45 1.43
CA ASP A 89 21.47 16.14 0.22
C ASP A 89 20.67 15.71 -1.03
N VAL A 90 19.35 15.58 -0.89
CA VAL A 90 18.43 15.05 -1.92
C VAL A 90 17.20 15.94 -2.09
N LEU A 91 16.83 16.22 -3.35
CA LEU A 91 15.52 16.77 -3.71
C LEU A 91 14.59 15.62 -4.08
N ARG A 92 13.45 15.54 -3.40
CA ARG A 92 12.37 14.60 -3.75
C ARG A 92 11.20 15.34 -4.38
N TYR A 93 10.62 14.71 -5.38
CA TYR A 93 9.41 15.14 -6.08
C TYR A 93 8.35 14.06 -5.91
N THR A 94 7.20 14.43 -5.37
CA THR A 94 6.04 13.54 -5.21
C THR A 94 4.81 14.20 -5.82
N SER A 95 4.21 13.54 -6.80
CA SER A 95 2.92 13.90 -7.37
C SER A 95 1.98 12.69 -7.34
N ALA A 96 0.74 12.90 -7.76
CA ALA A 96 -0.23 11.82 -7.87
C ALA A 96 0.31 10.63 -8.69
N ASN A 97 1.09 10.89 -9.74
CA ASN A 97 1.49 9.85 -10.69
C ASN A 97 2.94 9.41 -10.54
N ARG A 98 3.78 10.20 -9.88
CA ARG A 98 5.23 9.95 -9.84
C ARG A 98 5.82 10.28 -8.47
N CYS A 99 6.78 9.47 -8.03
CA CYS A 99 7.67 9.82 -6.93
C CYS A 99 9.10 9.66 -7.46
N SER A 100 9.94 10.67 -7.31
CA SER A 100 11.31 10.66 -7.84
C SER A 100 12.24 11.47 -6.97
N GLN A 101 13.53 11.20 -7.07
CA GLN A 101 14.56 11.90 -6.34
C GLN A 101 15.74 12.26 -7.23
N ILE A 102 16.48 13.28 -6.82
CA ILE A 102 17.74 13.66 -7.43
C ILE A 102 18.66 14.21 -6.34
N PRO A 103 19.96 13.88 -6.33
CA PRO A 103 20.92 14.52 -5.44
C PRO A 103 20.94 16.04 -5.66
N LEU A 104 20.90 16.81 -4.58
CA LEU A 104 21.02 18.28 -4.64
C LEU A 104 22.38 18.71 -5.20
N GLY A 105 23.44 17.91 -5.01
CA GLY A 105 24.74 18.13 -5.65
C GLY A 105 24.64 18.25 -7.17
N LEU A 106 23.78 17.48 -7.83
CA LEU A 106 23.60 17.60 -9.28
C LEU A 106 22.94 18.92 -9.69
N LEU A 107 22.05 19.46 -8.87
CA LEU A 107 21.43 20.78 -9.10
C LEU A 107 22.45 21.92 -8.96
N ARG A 108 23.47 21.71 -8.11
CA ARG A 108 24.56 22.67 -7.88
C ARG A 108 25.60 22.65 -9.00
N GLU A 109 25.80 21.51 -9.65
CA GLU A 109 26.77 21.35 -10.75
C GLU A 109 26.24 21.76 -12.13
N ARG A 110 24.95 21.54 -12.41
CA ARG A 110 24.39 21.76 -13.75
C ARG A 110 22.87 21.95 -13.74
N ALA A 111 22.37 22.50 -14.84
CA ALA A 111 20.95 22.46 -15.18
C ALA A 111 20.46 21.00 -15.29
N VAL A 112 19.38 20.69 -14.56
CA VAL A 112 18.73 19.37 -14.55
C VAL A 112 17.29 19.46 -15.07
N SER A 113 16.79 18.35 -15.59
CA SER A 113 15.39 18.15 -16.00
C SER A 113 14.79 16.97 -15.23
N GLN A 114 13.47 16.79 -15.30
CA GLN A 114 12.81 15.65 -14.63
C GLN A 114 13.27 14.30 -15.16
N ALA A 115 13.79 14.24 -16.40
CA ALA A 115 14.37 13.01 -16.96
C ALA A 115 15.65 12.57 -16.22
N ASN A 116 16.30 13.49 -15.50
CA ASN A 116 17.47 13.20 -14.68
C ASN A 116 17.12 12.69 -13.27
N MET A 117 15.85 12.76 -12.87
CA MET A 117 15.42 12.28 -11.55
C MET A 117 15.19 10.77 -11.57
N GLU A 118 15.75 10.08 -10.58
CA GLU A 118 15.56 8.65 -10.38
C GLU A 118 14.20 8.36 -9.74
N PRO A 119 13.41 7.40 -10.24
CA PRO A 119 12.13 7.06 -9.63
C PRO A 119 12.32 6.42 -8.24
N LEU A 120 11.66 7.01 -7.24
CA LEU A 120 11.54 6.45 -5.89
C LEU A 120 10.55 5.28 -5.95
N GLY A 121 11.02 4.09 -5.59
CA GLY A 121 10.34 2.81 -5.84
C GLY A 121 11.05 1.94 -6.87
N GLY A 122 12.07 2.50 -7.56
CA GLY A 122 12.95 1.81 -8.51
C GLY A 122 12.25 1.28 -9.77
N PRO A 123 12.99 0.81 -10.78
CA PRO A 123 12.46 -0.22 -11.66
C PRO A 123 12.03 -1.43 -10.82
N LEU A 124 11.09 -2.25 -11.34
CA LEU A 124 10.68 -3.53 -10.76
C LEU A 124 11.85 -4.17 -10.01
N PRO A 125 11.71 -4.50 -8.70
CA PRO A 125 12.80 -5.13 -7.97
C PRO A 125 13.28 -6.32 -8.81
N VAL A 126 14.57 -6.30 -9.15
CA VAL A 126 15.23 -7.40 -9.85
C VAL A 126 14.81 -8.68 -9.15
N PRO A 127 14.39 -9.73 -9.87
CA PRO A 127 14.04 -11.00 -9.24
C PRO A 127 15.14 -11.37 -8.25
N LEU A 128 14.77 -11.55 -6.99
CA LEU A 128 15.66 -11.94 -5.88
C LEU A 128 16.32 -13.32 -6.09
N GLU A 129 16.28 -13.85 -7.31
CA GLU A 129 16.88 -15.09 -7.79
C GLU A 129 18.39 -15.14 -7.54
N HIS A 130 19.07 -13.98 -7.47
CA HIS A 130 20.55 -13.94 -7.38
C HIS A 130 21.09 -13.91 -5.93
N ALA A 131 20.26 -13.62 -4.92
CA ALA A 131 20.70 -13.54 -3.51
C ALA A 131 20.31 -14.79 -2.70
N LEU A 132 19.28 -15.52 -3.12
CA LEU A 132 18.88 -16.78 -2.50
C LEU A 132 19.67 -17.92 -3.13
N HIS A 133 20.95 -18.05 -2.77
CA HIS A 133 21.74 -19.23 -3.08
C HIS A 133 21.12 -20.47 -2.43
N SER A 134 20.23 -21.14 -3.14
CA SER A 134 19.70 -22.44 -2.76
C SER A 134 19.84 -23.37 -3.95
N GLU A 135 20.65 -24.41 -3.79
CA GLU A 135 20.74 -25.55 -4.71
C GLU A 135 19.41 -26.33 -4.82
N THR A 136 18.40 -25.97 -4.03
CA THR A 136 17.07 -26.59 -4.04
C THR A 136 16.02 -25.72 -4.75
N PRO A 137 15.17 -26.32 -5.62
CA PRO A 137 14.15 -25.59 -6.33
C PRO A 137 13.11 -25.02 -5.35
N TYR A 138 12.67 -23.78 -5.60
CA TYR A 138 11.60 -23.16 -4.84
C TYR A 138 10.36 -24.06 -4.79
N TRP A 139 9.71 -24.07 -3.63
CA TRP A 139 8.40 -24.68 -3.51
C TRP A 139 7.38 -23.91 -4.37
N ARG A 140 6.55 -24.64 -5.12
CA ARG A 140 5.50 -24.07 -5.98
C ARG A 140 4.15 -24.63 -5.56
N PRO A 141 3.48 -24.04 -4.56
CA PRO A 141 2.15 -24.47 -4.15
C PRO A 141 1.13 -24.22 -5.27
N HIS A 142 0.18 -25.14 -5.40
CA HIS A 142 -1.02 -24.89 -6.20
C HIS A 142 -1.98 -24.02 -5.39
N ALA A 143 -1.74 -22.69 -5.38
CA ALA A 143 -2.60 -21.73 -4.69
C ALA A 143 -3.98 -21.63 -5.39
N ARG A 144 -4.91 -22.51 -5.01
CA ARG A 144 -6.27 -22.51 -5.55
C ARG A 144 -7.13 -21.47 -4.83
N VAL A 145 -7.47 -20.41 -5.54
CA VAL A 145 -8.38 -19.36 -5.07
C VAL A 145 -9.73 -19.49 -5.80
N ASP A 146 -10.82 -19.44 -5.03
CA ASP A 146 -12.19 -19.44 -5.56
C ASP A 146 -12.40 -18.27 -6.54
N GLY A 147 -13.16 -18.50 -7.61
CA GLY A 147 -13.37 -17.50 -8.66
C GLY A 147 -13.99 -16.19 -8.16
N ARG A 148 -14.88 -16.24 -7.16
CA ARG A 148 -15.48 -15.03 -6.55
C ARG A 148 -14.43 -14.26 -5.76
N MET A 149 -13.68 -14.96 -4.91
CA MET A 149 -12.59 -14.37 -4.15
C MET A 149 -11.56 -13.72 -5.06
N ARG A 150 -11.16 -14.41 -6.14
CA ARG A 150 -10.23 -13.87 -7.13
C ARG A 150 -10.80 -12.61 -7.78
N ALA A 151 -12.03 -12.64 -8.29
CA ALA A 151 -12.64 -11.49 -8.96
C ALA A 151 -12.80 -10.27 -8.04
N PHE A 152 -13.17 -10.47 -6.78
CA PHE A 152 -13.42 -9.40 -5.83
C PHE A 152 -12.15 -8.91 -5.13
N ALA A 153 -11.44 -9.81 -4.43
CA ALA A 153 -10.30 -9.43 -3.60
C ALA A 153 -9.10 -8.96 -4.44
N HIS A 154 -8.84 -9.53 -5.63
CA HIS A 154 -7.71 -9.07 -6.45
C HIS A 154 -7.93 -7.62 -6.89
N ARG A 155 -9.14 -7.29 -7.31
CA ARG A 155 -9.46 -5.92 -7.72
C ARG A 155 -9.39 -4.97 -6.53
N LEU A 156 -9.94 -5.35 -5.38
CA LEU A 156 -9.86 -4.57 -4.15
C LEU A 156 -8.41 -4.29 -3.72
N LEU A 157 -7.53 -5.28 -3.77
CA LEU A 157 -6.11 -5.16 -3.41
C LEU A 157 -5.32 -4.32 -4.43
N ARG A 158 -5.65 -4.41 -5.73
CA ARG A 158 -5.10 -3.52 -6.78
C ARG A 158 -5.53 -2.08 -6.58
N ASP A 159 -6.80 -1.86 -6.26
CA ASP A 159 -7.34 -0.53 -6.02
C ASP A 159 -6.75 0.06 -4.72
N PHE A 160 -6.49 -0.76 -3.69
CA PHE A 160 -5.72 -0.36 -2.51
C PHE A 160 -4.29 0.09 -2.85
N HIS A 161 -3.59 -0.71 -3.66
CA HIS A 161 -2.25 -0.41 -4.16
C HIS A 161 -2.20 0.91 -4.92
N HIS A 162 -3.18 1.15 -5.79
CA HIS A 162 -3.30 2.40 -6.50
C HIS A 162 -3.58 3.55 -5.55
N GLN A 163 -4.55 3.40 -4.65
CA GLN A 163 -5.00 4.49 -3.79
C GLN A 163 -3.90 4.97 -2.82
N TRP A 164 -3.06 4.06 -2.33
CA TRP A 164 -1.98 4.33 -1.38
C TRP A 164 -0.59 4.41 -2.02
N ARG A 165 -0.53 4.55 -3.35
CA ARG A 165 0.70 4.53 -4.14
C ARG A 165 1.78 5.51 -3.66
N HIS A 166 1.41 6.67 -3.14
CA HIS A 166 2.37 7.67 -2.63
C HIS A 166 3.19 7.15 -1.45
N ILE A 167 2.61 6.30 -0.59
CA ILE A 167 3.36 5.64 0.50
C ILE A 167 4.12 4.44 -0.03
N LEU A 168 3.48 3.63 -0.87
CA LEU A 168 4.03 2.36 -1.35
C LEU A 168 5.27 2.53 -2.24
N ARG A 169 5.39 3.68 -2.93
CA ARG A 169 6.60 4.08 -3.69
C ARG A 169 7.78 4.40 -2.78
N ASN A 170 7.52 4.85 -1.56
CA ASN A 170 8.54 5.32 -0.63
C ASN A 170 9.09 4.19 0.25
N ASN A 171 10.13 4.54 1.01
CA ASN A 171 10.53 3.77 2.19
C ASN A 171 9.70 4.26 3.37
N TYR A 172 9.26 3.33 4.20
CA TYR A 172 8.41 3.61 5.35
C TYR A 172 8.93 2.87 6.58
N ASN A 173 8.68 3.42 7.77
CA ASN A 173 9.14 2.85 9.03
C ASN A 173 8.39 1.56 9.40
N SER A 174 8.82 0.89 10.47
CA SER A 174 8.22 -0.36 10.95
C SER A 174 6.74 -0.19 11.35
N VAL A 175 6.35 0.95 11.90
CA VAL A 175 4.96 1.22 12.28
C VAL A 175 4.08 1.26 11.04
N THR A 176 4.44 2.06 10.03
CA THR A 176 3.71 2.13 8.76
C THR A 176 3.68 0.78 8.03
N LEU A 177 4.78 0.01 8.07
CA LEU A 177 4.80 -1.37 7.56
C LEU A 177 3.71 -2.22 8.24
N ARG A 178 3.60 -2.17 9.57
CA ARG A 178 2.61 -2.93 10.34
C ARG A 178 1.18 -2.46 10.06
N VAL A 179 0.95 -1.15 9.92
CA VAL A 179 -0.36 -0.57 9.55
C VAL A 179 -0.79 -1.06 8.16
N LEU A 180 0.08 -0.91 7.15
CA LEU A 180 -0.20 -1.35 5.79
C LEU A 180 -0.41 -2.87 5.72
N SER A 181 0.42 -3.63 6.43
CA SER A 181 0.29 -5.09 6.49
C SER A 181 -1.05 -5.51 7.09
N ARG A 182 -1.50 -4.85 8.17
CA ARG A 182 -2.82 -5.14 8.76
C ARG A 182 -3.94 -4.82 7.78
N ALA A 183 -3.89 -3.69 7.08
CA ALA A 183 -4.88 -3.36 6.06
C ALA A 183 -4.92 -4.42 4.94
N ILE A 184 -3.77 -4.84 4.43
CA ILE A 184 -3.67 -5.88 3.39
C ILE A 184 -4.29 -7.20 3.87
N ILE A 185 -3.99 -7.61 5.10
CA ILE A 185 -4.58 -8.80 5.70
C ILE A 185 -6.10 -8.63 5.81
N ARG A 186 -6.59 -7.52 6.37
CA ARG A 186 -8.03 -7.23 6.50
C ARG A 186 -8.76 -7.29 5.16
N LEU A 187 -8.19 -6.73 4.10
CA LEU A 187 -8.74 -6.81 2.75
C LEU A 187 -8.76 -8.25 2.22
N SER A 188 -7.67 -9.01 2.42
CA SER A 188 -7.58 -10.41 1.95
C SER A 188 -8.51 -11.37 2.70
N THR A 189 -8.80 -11.08 3.97
CA THR A 189 -9.69 -11.87 4.83
C THR A 189 -11.14 -11.38 4.81
N LEU A 190 -11.43 -10.30 4.06
CA LEU A 190 -12.72 -9.61 4.03
C LEU A 190 -13.17 -9.05 5.39
N ASP A 191 -12.22 -8.79 6.28
CA ASP A 191 -12.41 -8.19 7.60
C ASP A 191 -12.44 -6.65 7.51
N PHE A 192 -13.45 -6.12 6.83
CA PHE A 192 -13.70 -4.68 6.69
C PHE A 192 -15.20 -4.42 6.55
N GLU A 193 -15.64 -3.18 6.73
CA GLU A 193 -17.04 -2.80 6.53
C GLU A 193 -17.22 -2.11 5.18
N VAL A 194 -18.40 -2.27 4.57
CA VAL A 194 -18.80 -1.48 3.39
C VAL A 194 -19.94 -0.60 3.83
N HIS A 195 -19.71 0.70 3.83
CA HIS A 195 -20.75 1.69 4.12
C HIS A 195 -21.32 2.20 2.79
N GLU A 196 -22.63 2.11 2.65
CA GLU A 196 -23.34 2.48 1.43
C GLU A 196 -23.95 3.87 1.58
N ASN A 197 -23.46 4.81 0.78
CA ASN A 197 -23.93 6.17 0.78
C ASN A 197 -24.84 6.45 -0.42
N THR A 198 -26.14 6.49 -0.16
CA THR A 198 -27.20 6.82 -1.13
C THR A 198 -27.50 8.33 -1.19
N GLY A 199 -26.94 9.10 -0.25
CA GLY A 199 -27.16 10.54 -0.16
C GLY A 199 -26.31 11.34 -1.13
N GLY A 200 -26.82 12.52 -1.51
CA GLY A 200 -26.01 13.52 -2.19
C GLY A 200 -25.05 14.21 -1.21
N HIS A 201 -23.88 14.60 -1.69
CA HIS A 201 -22.96 15.45 -0.93
C HIS A 201 -22.22 16.45 -1.83
N GLY A 202 -21.96 17.63 -1.28
CA GLY A 202 -21.18 18.70 -1.93
C GLY A 202 -19.67 18.60 -1.71
N LEU A 203 -19.18 17.49 -1.13
CA LEU A 203 -17.74 17.30 -0.88
C LEU A 203 -16.97 17.30 -2.19
N ARG A 204 -15.81 17.97 -2.19
CA ARG A 204 -14.81 17.97 -3.25
C ARG A 204 -13.46 17.63 -2.63
N GLY A 205 -12.56 17.10 -3.46
CA GLY A 205 -11.20 16.76 -3.06
C GLY A 205 -10.84 15.35 -3.46
N VAL A 206 -9.70 14.86 -2.97
CA VAL A 206 -9.26 13.47 -3.14
C VAL A 206 -9.73 12.60 -1.98
N HIS A 207 -9.86 11.30 -2.21
CA HIS A 207 -10.14 10.35 -1.14
C HIS A 207 -8.91 9.98 -0.31
N VAL A 208 -7.75 9.87 -0.95
CA VAL A 208 -6.45 9.70 -0.29
C VAL A 208 -5.49 10.69 -0.87
N TRP A 209 -4.84 11.42 0.00
CA TRP A 209 -3.94 12.49 -0.39
C TRP A 209 -2.46 12.14 -0.29
N ILE A 210 -1.60 12.85 -1.03
CA ILE A 210 -0.15 12.58 -1.11
C ILE A 210 0.58 12.77 0.22
N THR A 211 0.04 13.57 1.14
CA THR A 211 0.58 13.74 2.51
C THR A 211 -0.15 12.88 3.55
N GLN A 212 -1.26 12.25 3.17
CA GLN A 212 -2.06 11.48 4.11
C GLN A 212 -1.35 10.18 4.47
N LEU A 213 -1.20 9.94 5.77
CA LEU A 213 -0.73 8.68 6.32
C LEU A 213 -1.93 7.85 6.80
N PRO A 214 -1.84 6.50 6.75
CA PRO A 214 -2.88 5.65 7.28
C PRO A 214 -2.91 5.79 8.80
N SER A 215 -4.07 6.17 9.33
CA SER A 215 -4.32 6.30 10.77
C SER A 215 -4.77 4.98 11.42
N TRP A 216 -4.81 3.89 10.66
CA TRP A 216 -5.36 2.62 11.12
C TRP A 216 -4.46 1.98 12.16
N GLU A 217 -5.05 1.12 12.98
CA GLU A 217 -4.34 0.38 14.02
C GLU A 217 -3.24 -0.51 13.39
N PRO A 218 -1.98 -0.47 13.88
CA PRO A 218 -0.93 -1.38 13.42
C PRO A 218 -1.15 -2.80 13.97
N PHE A 219 -0.39 -3.78 13.47
CA PHE A 219 -0.17 -5.00 14.24
C PHE A 219 0.73 -4.70 15.46
N GLU A 220 0.47 -5.35 16.59
CA GLU A 220 1.26 -5.18 17.81
C GLU A 220 2.66 -5.81 17.73
N ALA A 221 2.81 -6.85 16.91
CA ALA A 221 4.03 -7.63 16.78
C ALA A 221 4.43 -7.85 15.32
N ASP A 222 5.70 -8.19 15.09
CA ASP A 222 6.22 -8.53 13.75
C ASP A 222 5.88 -9.96 13.33
N ILE A 223 5.48 -10.82 14.27
CA ILE A 223 4.96 -12.16 13.97
C ILE A 223 3.53 -12.21 14.51
N VAL A 224 2.56 -12.38 13.62
CA VAL A 224 1.14 -12.44 13.98
C VAL A 224 0.48 -13.68 13.43
N ARG A 225 -0.53 -14.20 14.12
CA ARG A 225 -1.29 -15.35 13.66
C ARG A 225 -2.55 -14.89 12.93
N VAL A 226 -2.71 -15.33 11.68
CA VAL A 226 -3.89 -15.05 10.85
C VAL A 226 -4.51 -16.39 10.48
N GLY A 227 -5.58 -16.78 11.17
CA GLY A 227 -6.15 -18.12 11.02
C GLY A 227 -5.13 -19.20 11.38
N THR A 228 -4.76 -20.02 10.39
CA THR A 228 -3.78 -21.11 10.54
C THR A 228 -2.36 -20.74 10.14
N VAL A 229 -2.14 -19.57 9.51
CA VAL A 229 -0.82 -19.14 9.03
C VAL A 229 -0.18 -18.12 9.99
N TRP A 230 1.12 -18.22 10.16
CA TRP A 230 1.94 -17.20 10.83
C TRP A 230 2.41 -16.18 9.80
N VAL A 231 2.06 -14.91 10.00
CA VAL A 231 2.49 -13.82 9.14
C VAL A 231 3.70 -13.14 9.78
N VAL A 232 4.81 -13.13 9.07
CA VAL A 232 6.05 -12.46 9.50
C VAL A 232 6.19 -11.16 8.70
N LEU A 233 6.15 -10.05 9.42
CA LEU A 233 6.24 -8.70 8.88
C LEU A 233 7.71 -8.26 8.86
N CYS A 234 8.21 -7.87 7.69
CA CYS A 234 9.61 -7.50 7.54
C CYS A 234 9.79 -6.49 6.42
N GLN A 235 10.78 -5.58 6.48
CA GLN A 235 11.11 -4.76 5.32
C GLN A 235 11.91 -5.55 4.27
N ASP A 236 12.80 -6.42 4.74
CA ASP A 236 13.60 -7.33 3.94
C ASP A 236 13.11 -8.78 4.09
N ILE A 237 12.83 -9.43 2.96
CA ILE A 237 12.32 -10.81 2.92
C ILE A 237 13.34 -11.81 3.47
N GLN A 238 14.66 -11.56 3.34
CA GLN A 238 15.68 -12.47 3.89
C GLN A 238 15.63 -12.48 5.41
N ASN A 239 15.61 -11.28 6.01
CA ASN A 239 15.42 -11.16 7.45
C ASN A 239 14.10 -11.83 7.90
N GLY A 240 13.01 -11.65 7.15
CA GLY A 240 11.73 -12.32 7.42
C GLY A 240 11.82 -13.86 7.40
N LEU A 241 12.61 -14.42 6.49
CA LEU A 241 12.85 -15.86 6.41
C LEU A 241 13.66 -16.37 7.61
N SER A 242 14.71 -15.66 8.02
CA SER A 242 15.48 -15.98 9.22
C SER A 242 14.62 -15.95 10.49
N ILE A 243 13.74 -14.95 10.60
CA ILE A 243 12.77 -14.85 11.72
C ILE A 243 11.82 -16.06 11.72
N ALA A 244 11.29 -16.44 10.55
CA ALA A 244 10.41 -17.61 10.43
C ALA A 244 11.13 -18.91 10.83
N GLN A 245 12.36 -19.12 10.35
CA GLN A 245 13.20 -20.28 10.70
C GLN A 245 13.45 -20.36 12.21
N HIS A 246 13.82 -19.24 12.83
CA HIS A 246 14.03 -19.18 14.27
C HIS A 246 12.74 -19.46 15.06
N HIS A 247 11.59 -18.95 14.60
CA HIS A 247 10.31 -19.20 15.23
C HIS A 247 9.86 -20.67 15.13
N VAL A 248 10.17 -21.36 14.02
CA VAL A 248 9.98 -22.82 13.90
C VAL A 248 10.83 -23.55 14.95
N ALA A 249 12.13 -23.27 15.00
CA ALA A 249 13.05 -23.95 15.92
C ALA A 249 12.63 -23.79 17.40
N LEU A 250 12.20 -22.60 17.81
CA LEU A 250 11.72 -22.37 19.18
C LEU A 250 10.42 -23.11 19.52
N ARG A 251 9.51 -23.25 18.54
CA ARG A 251 8.25 -23.98 18.76
C ARG A 251 8.46 -25.48 18.90
N GLU A 252 9.42 -26.04 18.19
CA GLU A 252 9.73 -27.46 18.30
C GLU A 252 10.30 -27.84 19.68
N ILE A 253 11.00 -26.92 20.35
CA ILE A 253 11.49 -27.11 21.72
C ILE A 253 10.33 -27.17 22.75
N GLY A 254 9.18 -26.55 22.44
CA GLY A 254 8.01 -26.50 23.33
C GLY A 254 6.88 -27.50 23.02
N ALA A 255 6.87 -28.13 21.84
CA ALA A 255 5.75 -28.95 21.37
C ALA A 255 5.99 -30.46 21.52
N THR A 256 5.74 -30.98 22.72
CA THR A 256 5.34 -32.40 22.93
C THR A 256 3.85 -32.57 22.64
N GLU A 257 3.40 -32.20 21.44
CA GLU A 257 2.03 -32.48 21.00
C GLU A 257 2.06 -33.22 19.66
N ASN A 258 1.51 -34.44 19.70
CA ASN A 258 1.48 -35.38 18.60
C ASN A 258 1.00 -34.73 17.29
N PRO A 259 1.70 -34.92 16.16
CA PRO A 259 1.22 -34.45 14.88
C PRO A 259 -0.01 -35.26 14.51
N SER A 260 -1.20 -34.68 14.70
CA SER A 260 -2.42 -35.28 14.19
C SER A 260 -2.32 -35.36 12.66
N THR A 261 -2.20 -36.59 12.19
CA THR A 261 -2.37 -37.02 10.81
C THR A 261 -3.75 -36.56 10.33
N LYS A 262 -3.80 -35.45 9.60
CA LYS A 262 -4.92 -35.15 8.72
C LYS A 262 -4.51 -35.44 7.28
N THR A 263 -5.10 -36.53 6.79
CA THR A 263 -5.23 -36.98 5.42
C THR A 263 -5.78 -35.87 4.51
N SER A 264 -4.89 -35.14 3.86
CA SER A 264 -5.08 -34.51 2.54
C SER A 264 -3.68 -34.10 2.04
N GLY A 265 -3.25 -34.64 0.90
CA GLY A 265 -1.85 -34.62 0.45
C GLY A 265 -1.30 -33.29 -0.08
N GLU A 266 -1.86 -32.14 0.29
CA GLU A 266 -1.35 -30.83 -0.16
C GLU A 266 -0.68 -30.09 1.01
N ALA A 267 0.60 -29.74 0.84
CA ALA A 267 1.34 -28.94 1.81
C ALA A 267 0.69 -27.54 1.92
N HIS A 268 0.12 -27.21 3.07
CA HIS A 268 -0.39 -25.86 3.34
C HIS A 268 0.74 -24.94 3.82
N ALA A 269 0.66 -23.66 3.46
CA ALA A 269 1.59 -22.66 3.98
C ALA A 269 1.39 -22.49 5.50
N GLN A 270 2.49 -22.66 6.24
CA GLN A 270 2.52 -22.44 7.70
C GLN A 270 2.98 -21.03 8.04
N TYR A 271 3.82 -20.45 7.17
CA TYR A 271 4.31 -19.08 7.30
C TYR A 271 4.07 -18.31 6.00
N MET A 272 3.78 -17.02 6.16
CA MET A 272 3.71 -16.03 5.10
C MET A 272 4.61 -14.87 5.49
N ILE A 273 5.68 -14.65 4.74
CA ILE A 273 6.58 -13.52 4.93
C ILE A 273 6.05 -12.38 4.07
N LEU A 274 5.76 -11.24 4.69
CA LEU A 274 5.09 -10.10 4.08
C LEU A 274 5.91 -8.83 4.30
N SER A 275 6.43 -8.26 3.22
CA SER A 275 7.11 -6.96 3.24
C SER A 275 6.31 -5.80 2.68
N VAL A 276 5.02 -6.03 2.41
CA VAL A 276 4.13 -5.18 1.60
C VAL A 276 4.58 -5.11 0.13
N LYS A 277 5.88 -4.93 -0.14
CA LYS A 277 6.46 -4.96 -1.49
C LYS A 277 6.56 -6.37 -2.07
N HIS A 278 6.77 -7.38 -1.22
CA HIS A 278 6.87 -8.77 -1.62
C HIS A 278 6.11 -9.70 -0.67
N ILE A 279 5.79 -10.88 -1.19
CA ILE A 279 5.23 -11.99 -0.43
C ILE A 279 6.02 -13.27 -0.71
N MET A 280 6.26 -14.06 0.32
CA MET A 280 6.85 -15.40 0.22
C MET A 280 6.08 -16.36 1.13
N LEU A 281 5.71 -17.53 0.61
CA LEU A 281 5.08 -18.57 1.42
C LEU A 281 6.10 -19.61 1.83
N CYS A 282 5.99 -20.09 3.07
CA CYS A 282 6.85 -21.15 3.58
C CYS A 282 6.03 -22.28 4.20
N HIS A 283 6.55 -23.50 4.08
CA HIS A 283 6.06 -24.67 4.79
C HIS A 283 7.22 -25.43 5.43
N ALA A 284 7.03 -25.95 6.64
CA ALA A 284 8.01 -26.85 7.24
C ALA A 284 8.00 -28.18 6.48
N ALA A 285 9.15 -28.54 5.90
CA ALA A 285 9.31 -29.82 5.22
C ALA A 285 9.84 -30.89 6.18
N ASN A 286 10.82 -30.53 7.02
CA ASN A 286 11.39 -31.34 8.10
C ASN A 286 11.71 -30.43 9.31
N ARG A 287 12.13 -31.04 10.44
CA ARG A 287 12.39 -30.41 11.76
C ARG A 287 13.15 -29.07 11.72
N ASP A 288 14.11 -28.91 10.82
CA ASP A 288 14.93 -27.68 10.75
C ASP A 288 14.92 -26.98 9.38
N THR A 289 14.05 -27.40 8.44
CA THR A 289 14.09 -26.86 7.06
C THR A 289 12.71 -26.36 6.61
N LEU A 290 12.64 -25.05 6.43
CA LEU A 290 11.53 -24.38 5.77
C LEU A 290 11.77 -24.41 4.26
N LYS A 291 10.86 -25.05 3.52
CA LYS A 291 10.74 -24.85 2.08
C LYS A 291 9.96 -23.56 1.84
N HIS A 292 10.39 -22.77 0.88
CA HIS A 292 9.76 -21.50 0.56
C HIS A 292 9.58 -21.30 -0.94
N THR A 293 8.62 -20.46 -1.30
CA THR A 293 8.42 -20.00 -2.68
C THR A 293 9.52 -19.02 -3.09
N ALA A 294 9.59 -18.70 -4.38
CA ALA A 294 10.25 -17.47 -4.79
C ALA A 294 9.50 -16.26 -4.18
N PRO A 295 10.20 -15.17 -3.82
CA PRO A 295 9.55 -13.92 -3.47
C PRO A 295 8.77 -13.38 -4.67
N GLU A 296 7.47 -13.14 -4.49
CA GLU A 296 6.60 -12.58 -5.52
C GLU A 296 6.34 -11.09 -5.26
N PRO A 297 6.36 -10.24 -6.30
CA PRO A 297 6.15 -8.80 -6.14
C PRO A 297 4.66 -8.47 -5.86
N LEU A 298 4.42 -7.71 -4.80
CA LEU A 298 3.09 -7.42 -4.26
C LEU A 298 2.71 -5.94 -4.40
N PHE A 299 3.23 -5.00 -3.61
CA PHE A 299 2.81 -3.59 -3.71
C PHE A 299 3.98 -2.62 -3.77
N ASN A 300 4.21 -1.98 -4.92
CA ASN A 300 5.27 -0.97 -5.11
C ASN A 300 4.76 0.45 -5.44
N GLY A 301 3.44 0.64 -5.52
CA GLY A 301 2.79 1.89 -5.93
C GLY A 301 2.91 2.26 -7.41
N ASP A 302 3.41 1.40 -8.30
CA ASP A 302 3.35 1.61 -9.75
C ASP A 302 2.23 0.79 -10.40
N PHE A 303 1.11 1.44 -10.67
CA PHE A 303 -0.10 0.82 -11.21
C PHE A 303 -0.05 0.60 -12.74
N GLY A 304 0.78 1.34 -13.47
CA GLY A 304 0.78 1.36 -14.94
C GLY A 304 1.58 0.22 -15.58
N THR A 305 2.63 -0.23 -14.89
CA THR A 305 3.60 -1.20 -15.42
C THR A 305 4.10 -2.23 -14.40
N GLY A 306 3.61 -2.15 -13.15
CA GLY A 306 4.14 -2.88 -12.01
C GLY A 306 3.10 -3.68 -11.19
N PRO A 307 3.53 -4.35 -10.10
CA PRO A 307 2.73 -5.24 -9.25
C PRO A 307 1.48 -4.56 -8.68
N PRO A 308 0.51 -5.31 -8.11
CA PRO A 308 0.59 -6.72 -7.69
C PRO A 308 0.49 -7.74 -8.83
N SER A 309 1.37 -8.76 -8.78
CA SER A 309 1.24 -9.94 -9.64
C SER A 309 0.02 -10.79 -9.23
N ASP A 310 -0.64 -11.43 -10.19
CA ASP A 310 -1.79 -12.31 -9.86
C ASP A 310 -1.38 -13.46 -8.93
N LEU A 311 -0.15 -13.97 -9.06
CA LEU A 311 0.39 -15.02 -8.20
C LEU A 311 0.59 -14.53 -6.75
N ALA A 312 1.07 -13.30 -6.56
CA ALA A 312 1.20 -12.69 -5.23
C ALA A 312 -0.18 -12.53 -4.55
N LEU A 313 -1.19 -12.10 -5.31
CA LEU A 313 -2.57 -11.97 -4.82
C LEU A 313 -3.20 -13.34 -4.53
N ASP A 314 -2.93 -14.34 -5.36
CA ASP A 314 -3.35 -15.71 -5.13
C ASP A 314 -2.70 -16.28 -3.86
N TYR A 315 -1.39 -16.07 -3.65
CA TYR A 315 -0.67 -16.47 -2.44
C TYR A 315 -1.26 -15.83 -1.19
N LEU A 316 -1.51 -14.52 -1.23
CA LEU A 316 -2.11 -13.79 -0.11
C LEU A 316 -3.51 -14.33 0.20
N THR A 317 -4.37 -14.44 -0.82
CA THR A 317 -5.77 -14.86 -0.66
C THR A 317 -5.91 -16.33 -0.27
N TRP A 318 -4.98 -17.18 -0.72
CA TRP A 318 -4.92 -18.59 -0.36
C TRP A 318 -4.37 -18.81 1.06
N ALA A 319 -3.27 -18.15 1.42
CA ALA A 319 -2.65 -18.31 2.74
C ALA A 319 -3.55 -17.81 3.88
N THR A 320 -4.33 -16.76 3.66
CA THR A 320 -5.25 -16.20 4.66
C THR A 320 -6.66 -16.81 4.61
N ALA A 321 -6.90 -17.81 3.75
CA ALA A 321 -8.22 -18.40 3.56
C ALA A 321 -8.85 -18.95 4.84
N SER A 322 -8.04 -19.50 5.76
CA SER A 322 -8.49 -20.06 7.03
C SER A 322 -8.92 -19.02 8.06
N ALA A 323 -8.56 -17.74 7.86
CA ALA A 323 -8.99 -16.64 8.71
C ALA A 323 -10.34 -16.05 8.27
N ARG A 324 -10.87 -16.45 7.11
CA ARG A 324 -12.17 -16.00 6.63
C ARG A 324 -13.29 -16.70 7.40
N PRO A 325 -14.40 -16.00 7.72
CA PRO A 325 -15.59 -16.65 8.26
C PRO A 325 -16.08 -17.72 7.28
N SER A 326 -16.09 -18.99 7.70
CA SER A 326 -16.72 -20.07 6.94
C SER A 326 -18.13 -20.25 7.47
N ILE A 327 -19.11 -19.76 6.72
CA ILE A 327 -20.52 -19.87 7.08
C ILE A 327 -21.18 -20.77 6.03
N LEU A 328 -21.52 -21.99 6.44
CA LEU A 328 -22.32 -22.91 5.63
C LEU A 328 -23.79 -22.54 5.79
N THR A 329 -24.47 -22.26 4.68
CA THR A 329 -25.88 -21.88 4.68
C THR A 329 -26.65 -22.78 3.72
N ILE A 330 -27.95 -23.00 3.98
CA ILE A 330 -28.84 -23.75 3.09
C ILE A 330 -28.95 -23.07 1.71
N ILE A 331 -28.70 -21.75 1.65
CA ILE A 331 -28.71 -20.95 0.43
C ILE A 331 -27.70 -21.49 -0.59
N GLN A 332 -26.59 -22.10 -0.15
CA GLN A 332 -25.57 -22.70 -1.03
C GLN A 332 -26.12 -23.85 -1.89
N ALA A 333 -27.22 -24.48 -1.48
CA ALA A 333 -27.86 -25.55 -2.24
C ALA A 333 -28.78 -25.04 -3.36
N LEU A 334 -29.09 -23.74 -3.38
CA LEU A 334 -29.90 -23.14 -4.43
C LEU A 334 -29.10 -22.99 -5.73
N PRO A 335 -29.76 -22.95 -6.91
CA PRO A 335 -29.11 -22.57 -8.16
C PRO A 335 -28.44 -21.19 -8.05
N VAL A 336 -27.33 -21.00 -8.78
CA VAL A 336 -26.51 -19.78 -8.67
C VAL A 336 -27.32 -18.51 -8.97
N GLU A 337 -28.30 -18.58 -9.87
CA GLU A 337 -29.19 -17.48 -10.22
C GLU A 337 -30.06 -17.07 -9.03
N ALA A 338 -30.52 -18.03 -8.23
CA ALA A 338 -31.27 -17.75 -7.01
C ALA A 338 -30.37 -17.17 -5.91
N GLN A 339 -29.13 -17.64 -5.80
CA GLN A 339 -28.15 -17.06 -4.90
C GLN A 339 -27.85 -15.60 -5.27
N ASP A 340 -27.65 -15.30 -6.57
CA ASP A 340 -27.42 -13.95 -7.08
C ASP A 340 -28.62 -13.03 -6.82
N MET A 341 -29.85 -13.52 -7.02
CA MET A 341 -31.06 -12.77 -6.65
C MET A 341 -31.08 -12.45 -5.16
N ILE A 342 -30.80 -13.41 -4.28
CA ILE A 342 -30.77 -13.19 -2.83
C ILE A 342 -29.70 -12.16 -2.45
N LEU A 343 -28.51 -12.25 -3.02
CA LEU A 343 -27.42 -11.30 -2.78
C LEU A 343 -27.82 -9.87 -3.22
N ASN A 344 -28.48 -9.73 -4.37
CA ASN A 344 -28.95 -8.42 -4.85
C ASN A 344 -30.01 -7.77 -3.93
N TYR A 345 -30.75 -8.56 -3.14
CA TYR A 345 -31.68 -8.03 -2.14
C TYR A 345 -31.03 -7.77 -0.78
N SER A 346 -29.77 -8.18 -0.57
CA SER A 346 -29.09 -8.09 0.73
C SER A 346 -28.46 -6.72 1.02
N SER A 347 -28.23 -5.91 -0.01
CA SER A 347 -27.64 -4.57 0.11
C SER A 347 -28.18 -3.62 -0.96
N VAL A 348 -27.99 -2.32 -0.78
CA VAL A 348 -28.43 -1.31 -1.76
C VAL A 348 -27.44 -1.19 -2.92
N GLY A 349 -26.14 -1.33 -2.63
CA GLY A 349 -25.06 -1.32 -3.60
C GLY A 349 -24.51 -2.72 -3.88
N THR A 350 -23.86 -2.89 -5.03
CA THR A 350 -23.38 -4.19 -5.50
C THR A 350 -22.07 -4.64 -4.84
N VAL A 351 -21.27 -3.73 -4.29
CA VAL A 351 -19.99 -4.05 -3.65
C VAL A 351 -20.18 -4.79 -2.33
N LEU A 352 -21.17 -4.39 -1.51
CA LEU A 352 -21.48 -5.11 -0.27
C LEU A 352 -22.06 -6.50 -0.57
N ALA A 353 -22.98 -6.61 -1.54
CA ALA A 353 -23.47 -7.91 -2.02
C ALA A 353 -22.34 -8.82 -2.50
N ALA A 354 -21.37 -8.29 -3.28
CA ALA A 354 -20.21 -9.04 -3.73
C ALA A 354 -19.33 -9.53 -2.57
N LYS A 355 -19.10 -8.67 -1.55
CA LYS A 355 -18.40 -9.06 -0.33
C LYS A 355 -19.12 -10.20 0.38
N LEU A 356 -20.44 -10.11 0.54
CA LEU A 356 -21.26 -11.15 1.17
C LEU A 356 -21.22 -12.46 0.38
N GLY A 357 -21.30 -12.40 -0.96
CA GLY A 357 -21.15 -13.56 -1.83
C GLY A 357 -19.81 -14.27 -1.63
N CYS A 358 -18.72 -13.49 -1.51
CA CYS A 358 -17.39 -14.04 -1.23
C CYS A 358 -17.30 -14.68 0.16
N MET A 359 -17.85 -14.04 1.19
CA MET A 359 -17.83 -14.56 2.57
C MET A 359 -18.67 -15.84 2.73
N LEU A 360 -19.83 -15.89 2.07
CA LEU A 360 -20.78 -17.00 2.19
C LEU A 360 -20.57 -18.09 1.14
N GLY A 361 -19.64 -17.89 0.19
CA GLY A 361 -19.45 -18.80 -0.95
C GLY A 361 -20.68 -18.86 -1.86
N LEU A 362 -21.40 -17.75 -1.99
CA LEU A 362 -22.66 -17.64 -2.73
C LEU A 362 -22.48 -16.87 -4.03
N GLY A 363 -23.31 -17.20 -5.01
CA GLY A 363 -23.49 -16.46 -6.25
C GLY A 363 -22.36 -16.64 -7.25
N SER A 364 -22.46 -15.86 -8.32
CA SER A 364 -21.49 -15.76 -9.40
C SER A 364 -20.31 -14.85 -9.03
N PRO A 365 -19.13 -15.01 -9.65
CA PRO A 365 -18.04 -14.05 -9.52
C PRO A 365 -18.48 -12.63 -9.86
N PHE A 366 -18.13 -11.66 -9.02
CA PHE A 366 -18.55 -10.27 -9.21
C PHE A 366 -17.96 -9.68 -10.49
N SER A 367 -18.83 -9.15 -11.34
CA SER A 367 -18.47 -8.61 -12.66
C SER A 367 -18.01 -7.15 -12.62
N TRP A 368 -17.96 -6.52 -11.44
CA TRP A 368 -17.68 -5.09 -11.27
C TRP A 368 -18.64 -4.20 -12.06
N LYS A 369 -19.92 -4.59 -12.05
CA LYS A 369 -21.02 -3.87 -12.69
C LYS A 369 -22.20 -3.76 -11.74
N ASP A 370 -22.96 -2.69 -11.95
CA ASP A 370 -24.28 -2.46 -11.35
C ASP A 370 -25.28 -2.24 -12.48
N GLY A 371 -25.93 -3.34 -12.89
CA GLY A 371 -26.70 -3.40 -14.12
C GLY A 371 -25.85 -3.00 -15.34
N PRO A 372 -26.22 -1.95 -16.10
CA PRO A 372 -25.45 -1.47 -17.24
C PRO A 372 -24.23 -0.60 -16.83
N LEU A 373 -24.15 -0.17 -15.57
CA LEU A 373 -23.11 0.73 -15.09
C LEU A 373 -21.86 -0.05 -14.69
N LYS A 374 -20.70 0.54 -14.91
CA LYS A 374 -19.43 -0.01 -14.45
C LYS A 374 -19.10 0.53 -13.08
N VAL A 375 -18.75 -0.37 -12.16
CA VAL A 375 -18.28 0.01 -10.82
C VAL A 375 -16.79 0.29 -10.90
N THR A 376 -16.41 1.54 -10.64
CA THR A 376 -15.02 2.00 -10.70
C THR A 376 -14.56 2.59 -9.39
N LEU A 377 -13.25 2.50 -9.12
CA LEU A 377 -12.60 3.21 -8.02
C LEU A 377 -12.76 4.73 -8.24
N GLU A 378 -13.24 5.43 -7.22
CA GLU A 378 -13.28 6.88 -7.18
C GLU A 378 -12.02 7.40 -6.48
N GLU A 379 -11.20 8.16 -7.21
CA GLU A 379 -10.02 8.81 -6.63
C GLU A 379 -10.36 10.12 -5.93
N ARG A 380 -11.48 10.74 -6.33
CA ARG A 380 -11.91 12.07 -5.91
C ARG A 380 -13.36 12.08 -5.47
N TYR A 381 -13.63 12.87 -4.44
CA TYR A 381 -14.99 13.28 -4.10
C TYR A 381 -15.59 14.06 -5.27
N VAL A 382 -16.67 13.52 -5.79
CA VAL A 382 -17.50 14.20 -6.79
C VAL A 382 -18.72 14.78 -6.08
N ILE A 383 -19.16 15.96 -6.52
CA ILE A 383 -20.44 16.50 -6.06
C ILE A 383 -21.54 15.56 -6.53
N ARG A 384 -22.23 14.94 -5.58
CA ARG A 384 -23.28 13.98 -5.85
C ARG A 384 -24.64 14.64 -5.62
N PRO A 385 -25.49 14.80 -6.65
CA PRO A 385 -26.88 15.16 -6.44
C PRO A 385 -27.64 14.02 -5.76
N SER A 386 -28.72 14.37 -5.05
CA SER A 386 -29.64 13.38 -4.48
C SER A 386 -30.18 12.46 -5.58
N GLY A 387 -30.15 11.14 -5.35
CA GLY A 387 -30.56 10.13 -6.33
C GLY A 387 -29.44 9.62 -7.25
N SER A 388 -28.18 9.96 -6.97
CA SER A 388 -27.01 9.35 -7.62
C SER A 388 -26.91 7.85 -7.30
N SER A 389 -26.18 7.10 -8.12
CA SER A 389 -25.83 5.69 -7.86
C SER A 389 -25.15 5.53 -6.49
N VAL A 390 -25.28 4.36 -5.87
CA VAL A 390 -24.74 4.09 -4.53
C VAL A 390 -23.22 4.21 -4.55
N GLU A 391 -22.68 4.97 -3.60
CA GLU A 391 -21.24 4.99 -3.33
C GLU A 391 -20.94 3.98 -2.23
N SER A 392 -20.08 3.01 -2.53
CA SER A 392 -19.63 2.00 -1.57
C SER A 392 -18.27 2.40 -1.02
N GLN A 393 -18.22 2.68 0.28
CA GLN A 393 -17.00 3.09 0.97
C GLN A 393 -16.46 1.91 1.78
N VAL A 394 -15.17 1.61 1.68
CA VAL A 394 -14.53 0.54 2.48
C VAL A 394 -13.95 1.12 3.77
N TRP A 395 -14.27 0.51 4.91
CA TRP A 395 -13.91 0.98 6.24
C TRP A 395 -13.18 -0.09 7.06
N PHE A 396 -12.21 0.35 7.84
CA PHE A 396 -11.47 -0.43 8.81
C PHE A 396 -11.91 -0.01 10.22
N GLY A 397 -13.02 -0.58 10.70
CA GLY A 397 -13.69 -0.09 11.90
C GLY A 397 -14.18 1.34 11.68
N GLU A 398 -13.87 2.26 12.58
CA GLU A 398 -14.31 3.66 12.50
C GLU A 398 -13.50 4.53 11.51
N GLN A 399 -12.54 3.94 10.79
CA GLN A 399 -11.65 4.67 9.90
C GLN A 399 -11.83 4.30 8.43
N LYS A 400 -11.84 5.30 7.55
CA LYS A 400 -11.91 5.10 6.10
C LYS A 400 -10.63 4.44 5.59
N SER A 401 -10.77 3.43 4.73
CA SER A 401 -9.63 2.79 4.06
C SER A 401 -9.06 3.61 2.89
N GLY A 402 -9.79 4.63 2.44
CA GLY A 402 -9.46 5.38 1.23
C GLY A 402 -10.03 4.80 -0.06
N ILE A 403 -10.61 3.60 -0.03
CA ILE A 403 -11.22 2.95 -1.20
C ILE A 403 -12.71 3.29 -1.27
N PHE A 404 -13.11 3.87 -2.40
CA PHE A 404 -14.48 4.27 -2.70
C PHE A 404 -14.85 3.77 -4.08
N TYR A 405 -16.04 3.18 -4.21
CA TYR A 405 -16.55 2.71 -5.48
C TYR A 405 -17.84 3.43 -5.84
N LEU A 406 -17.99 3.72 -7.12
CA LEU A 406 -19.22 4.28 -7.66
C LEU A 406 -19.51 3.68 -9.02
N ALA A 407 -20.79 3.46 -9.30
CA ALA A 407 -21.25 2.97 -10.59
C ALA A 407 -21.52 4.14 -11.55
N ARG A 408 -20.93 4.12 -12.75
CA ARG A 408 -21.11 5.16 -13.78
C ARG A 408 -21.27 4.56 -15.18
N THR A 409 -21.89 5.32 -16.08
CA THR A 409 -21.88 5.05 -17.53
C THR A 409 -20.48 5.31 -18.07
N GLU A 410 -19.96 4.38 -18.89
CA GLU A 410 -18.68 4.56 -19.60
C GLU A 410 -18.71 5.71 -20.63
#